data_AF-A0A496WP46-F1
#
_entry.id   AF-A0A496WP46-F1
#
_cell.length_a   1.000
_cell.length_b   1.000
_cell.length_c   1.000
_cell.angle_alpha   90.00
_cell.angle_beta   90.00
_cell.angle_gamma   90.00
#
_symmetry.space_group_name_H-M   'P 1'
#
loop_
_entity.id
_entity.type
_entity.pdbx_description
1 polymer ?
#
loop_
_entity_poly.entity_id
_entity_poly.type
_entity_poly.pdbx_seq_one_letter_code
_entity_poly.pdbx_strand_id
1 'polypeptide(L)'
;MSKPDSSRQEITRLKKWHRRFGLSAAFFVLMLAITGFFLNHASDWQLDNQRISSPALLSWYGINRPDQLFGFLLGDKLVSKIGDEVFLDTRELAHCGGELTGAVYLHAEELVVIACYDELIVLTEQYELVERLGAVHGLPSPIKKIGVRGSQLAKGDIAF
;
A
#
# COMPACT_ATOMS: atom_id res chain seq x y z
N MET A 1 69.81 -30.78 -8.63
CA MET A 1 68.67 -29.84 -8.76
C MET A 1 67.48 -30.45 -8.01
N SER A 2 67.31 -30.14 -6.71
CA SER A 2 66.23 -30.73 -5.89
C SER A 2 64.94 -29.94 -6.04
N LYS A 3 63.84 -30.60 -6.42
CA LYS A 3 62.52 -29.99 -6.65
C LYS A 3 61.92 -29.58 -5.28
N PRO A 4 61.44 -28.35 -5.09
CA PRO A 4 60.87 -27.94 -3.81
C PRO A 4 59.61 -28.77 -3.48
N ASP A 5 59.52 -29.21 -2.23
CA ASP A 5 58.45 -30.02 -1.62
C ASP A 5 57.05 -29.39 -1.82
N SER A 6 56.16 -30.13 -2.51
CA SER A 6 54.82 -29.68 -2.92
C SER A 6 53.88 -29.40 -1.75
N SER A 7 54.06 -30.08 -0.61
CA SER A 7 53.21 -29.93 0.58
C SER A 7 53.29 -28.52 1.20
N ARG A 8 54.49 -27.93 1.20
CA ARG A 8 54.72 -26.55 1.68
C ARG A 8 54.09 -25.50 0.75
N GLN A 9 54.00 -25.79 -0.55
CA GLN A 9 53.37 -24.91 -1.52
C GLN A 9 51.84 -24.87 -1.37
N GLU A 10 51.22 -25.99 -1.00
CA GLU A 10 49.77 -26.07 -0.76
C GLU A 10 49.35 -25.33 0.51
N ILE A 11 50.09 -25.48 1.62
CA ILE A 11 49.80 -24.77 2.88
C ILE A 11 49.91 -23.24 2.70
N THR A 12 50.93 -22.79 1.96
CA THR A 12 51.11 -21.35 1.68
C THR A 12 50.03 -20.79 0.75
N ARG A 13 49.53 -21.59 -0.21
CA ARG A 13 48.37 -21.24 -1.03
C ARG A 13 47.10 -21.16 -0.20
N LEU A 14 46.84 -22.16 0.66
CA LEU A 14 45.69 -22.19 1.55
C LEU A 14 45.68 -20.96 2.48
N LYS A 15 46.82 -20.61 3.08
CA LYS A 15 46.93 -19.43 3.95
C LYS A 15 46.65 -18.12 3.19
N LYS A 16 47.10 -18.01 1.94
CA LYS A 16 46.82 -16.84 1.09
C LYS A 16 45.34 -16.74 0.71
N TRP A 17 44.71 -17.85 0.37
CA TRP A 17 43.28 -17.91 0.03
C TRP A 17 42.39 -17.66 1.25
N HIS A 18 42.71 -18.28 2.40
CA HIS A 18 42.00 -18.05 3.65
C HIS A 18 42.05 -16.56 4.04
N ARG A 19 43.21 -15.89 3.91
CA ARG A 19 43.33 -14.45 4.17
C ARG A 19 42.43 -13.62 3.24
N ARG A 20 42.35 -13.97 1.95
CA ARG A 20 41.50 -13.25 0.98
C ARG A 20 40.01 -13.44 1.28
N PHE A 21 39.57 -14.68 1.48
CA PHE A 21 38.19 -14.99 1.84
C PHE A 21 37.80 -14.40 3.19
N GLY A 22 38.69 -14.44 4.17
CA GLY A 22 38.47 -13.82 5.48
C GLY A 22 38.30 -12.30 5.37
N LEU A 23 39.10 -11.63 4.53
CA LEU A 23 38.95 -10.18 4.29
C LEU A 23 37.60 -9.86 3.63
N SER A 24 37.22 -10.64 2.61
CA SER A 24 35.92 -10.48 1.95
C SER A 24 34.74 -10.74 2.89
N ALA A 25 34.83 -11.78 3.72
CA ALA A 25 33.79 -12.10 4.70
C ALA A 25 33.69 -11.01 5.78
N ALA A 26 34.82 -10.54 6.30
CA ALA A 26 34.86 -9.45 7.28
C ALA A 26 34.24 -8.16 6.72
N PHE A 27 34.52 -7.82 5.46
CA PHE A 27 33.88 -6.69 4.78
C PHE A 27 32.36 -6.86 4.71
N PHE A 28 31.87 -8.04 4.31
CA PHE A 28 30.43 -8.30 4.22
C PHE A 28 29.74 -8.26 5.59
N VAL A 29 30.36 -8.85 6.61
CA VAL A 29 29.87 -8.79 8.00
C VAL A 29 29.83 -7.34 8.50
N LEU A 30 30.86 -6.55 8.21
CA LEU A 30 30.89 -5.13 8.58
C LEU A 30 29.77 -4.36 7.90
N MET A 31 29.55 -4.58 6.60
CA MET A 31 28.45 -3.96 5.86
C MET A 31 27.10 -4.31 6.47
N LEU A 32 26.86 -5.60 6.75
CA LEU A 32 25.63 -6.07 7.39
C LEU A 32 25.42 -5.47 8.79
N ALA A 33 26.48 -5.39 9.58
CA ALA A 33 26.43 -4.81 10.92
C ALA A 33 26.07 -3.32 10.87
N ILE A 34 26.67 -2.57 9.93
CA ILE A 34 26.35 -1.15 9.72
C ILE A 34 24.89 -1.00 9.30
N THR A 35 24.41 -1.77 8.31
CA THR A 35 23.00 -1.69 7.88
C THR A 35 22.03 -2.09 8.99
N GLY A 36 22.37 -3.11 9.77
CA GLY A 36 21.57 -3.56 10.91
C GLY A 36 21.53 -2.53 12.03
N PHE A 37 22.64 -1.84 12.30
CA PHE A 37 22.69 -0.74 13.26
C PHE A 37 21.75 0.40 12.86
N PHE A 38 21.77 0.81 11.59
CA PHE A 38 20.84 1.82 11.06
C PHE A 38 19.38 1.38 11.14
N LEU A 39 19.08 0.12 10.78
CA LEU A 39 17.72 -0.43 10.89
C LEU A 39 17.23 -0.49 12.34
N ASN A 40 18.10 -0.83 13.28
CA ASN A 40 17.75 -0.94 14.70
C ASN A 40 17.52 0.43 15.35
N HIS A 41 18.26 1.47 14.95
CA HIS A 41 18.07 2.84 15.44
C HIS A 41 17.16 3.71 14.55
N ALA A 42 16.46 3.10 13.57
CA ALA A 42 15.63 3.84 12.63
C ALA A 42 14.52 4.62 13.34
N SER A 43 13.90 4.04 14.37
CA SER A 43 12.86 4.69 15.18
C SER A 43 13.41 5.78 16.10
N ASP A 44 14.58 5.55 16.72
CA ASP A 44 15.25 6.54 17.58
C ASP A 44 15.62 7.81 16.81
N TRP A 45 15.85 7.68 15.50
CA TRP A 45 16.19 8.79 14.60
C TRP A 45 15.03 9.26 13.72
N GLN A 46 13.81 8.76 13.95
CA GLN A 46 12.60 9.12 13.19
C GLN A 46 12.74 8.90 11.67
N LEU A 47 13.61 7.97 11.23
CA LEU A 47 13.75 7.61 9.82
C LEU A 47 12.50 6.88 9.30
N ASP A 48 11.73 6.26 10.19
CA ASP A 48 10.44 5.64 9.91
C ASP A 48 9.34 6.66 9.56
N ASN A 49 9.50 7.92 10.00
CA ASN A 49 8.55 9.00 9.71
C ASN A 49 8.92 9.80 8.43
N GLN A 50 10.13 9.57 7.88
CA GLN A 50 10.56 10.19 6.64
C GLN A 50 10.05 9.40 5.43
N ARG A 51 8.99 9.92 4.81
CA ARG A 51 8.42 9.33 3.60
C ARG A 51 9.47 9.26 2.48
N ILE A 52 9.71 8.06 1.96
CA ILE A 52 10.58 7.84 0.80
C ILE A 52 9.97 8.56 -0.40
N SER A 53 10.59 9.65 -0.82
CA SER A 53 10.08 10.52 -1.90
C SER A 53 10.66 10.20 -3.27
N SER A 54 11.75 9.42 -3.34
CA SER A 54 12.46 9.09 -4.57
C SER A 54 11.64 8.18 -5.49
N PRO A 55 11.22 8.66 -6.69
CA PRO A 55 10.42 7.87 -7.62
C PRO A 55 11.13 6.61 -8.12
N ALA A 56 12.45 6.65 -8.30
CA ALA A 56 13.24 5.51 -8.77
C ALA A 56 13.36 4.39 -7.72
N LEU A 57 13.42 4.75 -6.44
CA LEU A 57 13.41 3.77 -5.35
C LEU A 57 12.01 3.16 -5.20
N LEU A 58 10.96 3.98 -5.24
CA LEU A 58 9.57 3.51 -5.17
C LEU A 58 9.24 2.55 -6.31
N SER A 59 9.65 2.86 -7.55
CA SER A 59 9.43 1.97 -8.70
C SER A 59 10.23 0.67 -8.59
N TRP A 60 11.46 0.71 -8.07
CA TRP A 60 12.26 -0.51 -7.80
C TRP A 60 11.62 -1.40 -6.74
N TYR A 61 10.99 -0.81 -5.72
CA TYR A 61 10.20 -1.51 -4.72
C TYR A 61 8.80 -1.94 -5.20
N GLY A 62 8.42 -1.64 -6.44
CA GLY A 62 7.08 -1.94 -6.98
C GLY A 62 5.95 -1.10 -6.38
N ILE A 63 6.29 -0.02 -5.68
CA ILE A 63 5.32 0.91 -5.09
C ILE A 63 4.92 1.90 -6.19
N ASN A 64 3.91 1.52 -6.96
CA ASN A 64 3.24 2.44 -7.88
C ASN A 64 2.35 3.35 -7.04
N ARG A 65 2.78 4.60 -6.79
CA ARG A 65 1.87 5.62 -6.25
C ARG A 65 0.79 5.88 -7.32
N PRO A 66 -0.50 5.76 -7.00
CA PRO A 66 -1.52 6.24 -7.90
C PRO A 66 -1.30 7.74 -8.10
N ASP A 67 -1.18 8.18 -9.35
CA ASP A 67 -0.93 9.59 -9.71
C ASP A 67 -2.04 10.51 -9.19
N GLN A 68 -3.22 9.94 -8.91
CA GLN A 68 -4.36 10.62 -8.30
C GLN A 68 -5.00 9.67 -7.27
N LEU A 69 -4.97 10.04 -5.99
CA LEU A 69 -5.87 9.47 -4.99
C LEU A 69 -7.26 10.07 -5.24
N PHE A 70 -8.10 9.32 -5.95
CA PHE A 70 -9.51 9.65 -6.05
C PHE A 70 -10.18 9.29 -4.72
N GLY A 71 -10.77 10.30 -4.08
CA GLY A 71 -11.52 10.14 -2.86
C GLY A 71 -12.73 11.08 -2.82
N PHE A 72 -13.74 10.70 -2.05
CA PHE A 72 -14.99 11.44 -1.89
C PHE A 72 -15.10 11.94 -0.47
N LEU A 73 -15.46 13.21 -0.32
CA LEU A 73 -15.65 13.81 1.01
C LEU A 73 -17.04 13.45 1.55
N LEU A 74 -17.05 12.96 2.78
CA LEU A 74 -18.23 12.65 3.58
C LEU A 74 -18.21 13.59 4.80
N GLY A 75 -18.70 14.81 4.58
CA GLY A 75 -18.44 15.93 5.49
C GLY A 75 -16.95 16.26 5.51
N ASP A 76 -16.34 16.18 6.69
CA ASP A 76 -14.91 16.48 6.90
C ASP A 76 -14.00 15.25 6.75
N LYS A 77 -14.57 14.07 6.46
CA LYS A 77 -13.82 12.81 6.36
C LYS A 77 -13.63 12.40 4.92
N LEU A 78 -12.48 11.82 4.59
CA LEU A 78 -12.15 11.38 3.23
C LEU A 78 -12.43 9.88 3.07
N VAL A 79 -13.34 9.54 2.16
CA VAL A 79 -13.48 8.17 1.67
C VAL A 79 -12.52 7.97 0.51
N SER A 80 -11.59 7.03 0.65
CA SER A 80 -10.58 6.70 -0.36
C SER A 80 -10.44 5.20 -0.54
N LYS A 81 -9.90 4.76 -1.67
CA LYS A 81 -9.68 3.34 -1.97
C LYS A 81 -8.19 3.04 -2.03
N ILE A 82 -7.76 1.95 -1.41
CA ILE A 82 -6.40 1.41 -1.50
C ILE A 82 -6.51 -0.08 -1.85
N GLY A 83 -6.02 -0.46 -3.04
CA GLY A 83 -6.27 -1.79 -3.57
C GLY A 83 -7.77 -1.99 -3.80
N ASP A 84 -8.36 -2.99 -3.15
CA ASP A 84 -9.81 -3.25 -3.15
C ASP A 84 -10.51 -2.89 -1.85
N GLU A 85 -9.82 -2.25 -0.90
CA GLU A 85 -10.41 -1.83 0.36
C GLU A 85 -10.68 -0.32 0.37
N VAL A 86 -11.84 0.05 0.93
CA VAL A 86 -12.24 1.44 1.11
C VAL A 86 -11.98 1.86 2.56
N PHE A 87 -11.38 3.04 2.70
CA PHE A 87 -11.02 3.66 3.96
C PHE A 87 -11.74 4.97 4.14
N LEU A 88 -12.18 5.23 5.37
CA LEU A 88 -12.56 6.55 5.85
C LEU A 88 -11.41 7.10 6.68
N ASP A 89 -10.68 8.07 6.12
CA ASP A 89 -9.39 8.54 6.62
C ASP A 89 -8.41 7.37 6.78
N THR A 90 -8.33 6.78 7.98
CA THR A 90 -7.48 5.62 8.30
C THR A 90 -8.26 4.38 8.74
N ARG A 91 -9.59 4.46 8.87
CA ARG A 91 -10.44 3.33 9.26
C ARG A 91 -10.89 2.57 8.01
N GLU A 92 -10.58 1.28 7.94
CA GLU A 92 -11.12 0.38 6.92
C GLU A 92 -12.64 0.27 7.09
N LEU A 93 -13.38 0.44 6.00
CA LEU A 93 -14.84 0.37 5.98
C LEU A 93 -15.33 -0.94 5.38
N ALA A 94 -14.94 -1.22 4.14
CA ALA A 94 -15.44 -2.36 3.39
C ALA A 94 -14.62 -2.61 2.12
N HIS A 95 -14.68 -3.85 1.66
CA HIS A 95 -14.20 -4.28 0.35
C HIS A 95 -15.07 -3.69 -0.76
N CYS A 96 -14.47 -3.13 -1.79
CA CYS A 96 -15.08 -2.47 -2.93
C CYS A 96 -14.43 -2.94 -4.23
N GLY A 97 -15.15 -3.75 -5.00
CA GLY A 97 -14.67 -4.22 -6.30
C GLY A 97 -14.61 -3.10 -7.34
N GLY A 98 -13.51 -3.03 -8.09
CA GLY A 98 -13.37 -2.04 -9.17
C GLY A 98 -13.18 -0.60 -8.68
N GLU A 99 -13.54 0.40 -9.48
CA GLU A 99 -13.30 1.80 -9.13
C GLU A 99 -14.28 2.33 -8.08
N LEU A 100 -13.77 3.11 -7.12
CA LEU A 100 -14.59 3.90 -6.20
C LEU A 100 -15.17 5.08 -6.98
N THR A 101 -16.49 5.13 -7.12
CA THR A 101 -17.19 6.08 -8.01
C THR A 101 -18.03 7.12 -7.27
N GLY A 102 -18.21 6.95 -5.96
CA GLY A 102 -18.83 7.96 -5.10
C GLY A 102 -18.97 7.54 -3.65
N ALA A 103 -19.19 8.52 -2.78
CA ALA A 103 -19.64 8.28 -1.42
C ALA A 103 -20.55 9.43 -0.99
N VAL A 104 -21.69 9.14 -0.37
CA VAL A 104 -22.69 10.14 0.05
C VAL A 104 -23.28 9.80 1.41
N TYR A 105 -23.72 10.84 2.12
CA TYR A 105 -24.49 10.71 3.35
C TYR A 105 -25.97 10.98 3.08
N LEU A 106 -26.84 10.04 3.43
CA LEU A 106 -28.29 10.19 3.33
C LEU A 106 -28.85 10.62 4.68
N HIS A 107 -28.94 11.93 4.90
CA HIS A 107 -29.33 12.51 6.19
C HIS A 107 -30.71 12.07 6.71
N ALA A 108 -31.65 11.73 5.83
CA ALA A 108 -33.00 11.32 6.24
C ALA A 108 -33.06 9.88 6.78
N GLU A 109 -32.14 9.02 6.33
CA GLU A 109 -32.11 7.61 6.70
C GLU A 109 -30.96 7.27 7.67
N GLU A 110 -30.08 8.24 7.97
CA GLU A 110 -28.86 8.04 8.78
C GLU A 110 -27.94 6.95 8.20
N LEU A 111 -27.89 6.89 6.86
CA LEU A 111 -27.11 5.92 6.11
C LEU A 111 -25.98 6.58 5.33
N VAL A 112 -24.88 5.85 5.23
CA VAL A 112 -23.75 6.16 4.36
C VAL A 112 -23.81 5.21 3.17
N VAL A 113 -23.74 5.75 1.95
CA VAL A 113 -23.71 4.93 0.73
C VAL A 113 -22.40 5.16 0.00
N ILE A 114 -21.67 4.07 -0.24
CA ILE A 114 -20.44 4.03 -1.02
C ILE A 114 -20.74 3.35 -2.34
N ALA A 115 -20.36 3.97 -3.46
CA ALA A 115 -20.50 3.40 -4.79
C ALA A 115 -19.16 2.89 -5.32
N CYS A 116 -19.15 1.62 -5.68
CA CYS A 116 -18.08 0.95 -6.40
C CYS A 116 -18.44 0.87 -7.89
N TYR A 117 -17.72 0.06 -8.67
CA TYR A 117 -17.98 -0.03 -10.11
C TYR A 117 -19.34 -0.67 -10.43
N ASP A 118 -19.73 -1.72 -9.71
CA ASP A 118 -20.91 -2.54 -9.97
C ASP A 118 -21.79 -2.79 -8.73
N GLU A 119 -21.44 -2.21 -7.59
CA GLU A 119 -22.18 -2.34 -6.33
C GLU A 119 -22.29 -1.03 -5.55
N LEU A 120 -23.34 -0.92 -4.75
CA LEU A 120 -23.46 0.03 -3.66
C LEU A 120 -23.29 -0.70 -2.33
N ILE A 121 -22.49 -0.13 -1.46
CA ILE A 121 -22.30 -0.59 -0.09
C ILE A 121 -23.02 0.41 0.80
N VAL A 122 -24.02 -0.07 1.53
CA VAL A 122 -24.83 0.74 2.45
C VAL A 122 -24.38 0.45 3.87
N LEU A 123 -24.03 1.49 4.59
CA LEU A 123 -23.53 1.43 5.95
C LEU A 123 -24.40 2.27 6.88
N THR A 124 -24.41 1.94 8.16
CA THR A 124 -24.95 2.80 9.22
C THR A 124 -24.10 4.07 9.39
N GLU A 125 -24.59 5.04 10.16
CA GLU A 125 -23.79 6.20 10.60
C GLU A 125 -22.52 5.79 11.38
N GLN A 126 -22.53 4.63 12.05
CA GLN A 126 -21.38 4.07 12.76
C GLN A 126 -20.42 3.29 11.83
N TYR A 127 -20.71 3.32 10.52
CA TYR A 127 -19.99 2.62 9.45
C TYR A 127 -20.02 1.10 9.57
N GLU A 128 -21.15 0.55 10.02
CA GLU A 128 -21.39 -0.89 10.03
C GLU A 128 -22.14 -1.29 8.77
N LEU A 129 -21.79 -2.45 8.19
CA LEU A 129 -22.42 -2.93 6.96
C LEU A 129 -23.90 -3.28 7.18
N VAL A 130 -24.78 -2.60 6.46
CA VAL A 130 -26.21 -2.90 6.42
C VAL A 130 -26.50 -3.85 5.27
N GLU A 131 -26.12 -3.46 4.05
CA GLU A 131 -26.40 -4.24 2.84
C GLU A 131 -25.43 -3.92 1.69
N ARG A 132 -25.40 -4.82 0.71
CA ARG A 132 -24.71 -4.63 -0.58
C ARG A 132 -25.70 -4.81 -1.71
N LEU A 133 -25.83 -3.79 -2.54
CA LEU A 133 -26.73 -3.78 -3.69
C LEU A 133 -25.90 -3.93 -4.95
N GLY A 134 -26.24 -4.92 -5.77
CA GLY A 134 -25.60 -5.17 -7.07
C GLY A 134 -26.64 -5.38 -8.17
N ALA A 135 -26.21 -5.88 -9.33
CA ALA A 135 -27.09 -6.07 -10.50
C ALA A 135 -28.36 -6.89 -10.21
N VAL A 136 -28.30 -7.87 -9.31
CA VAL A 136 -29.46 -8.71 -8.91
C VAL A 136 -30.59 -7.88 -8.27
N HIS A 137 -30.24 -6.73 -7.69
CA HIS A 137 -31.18 -5.79 -7.06
C HIS A 137 -31.68 -4.73 -8.05
N GLY A 138 -31.37 -4.86 -9.34
CA GLY A 138 -31.74 -3.89 -10.38
C GLY A 138 -30.78 -2.70 -10.50
N LEU A 139 -29.62 -2.75 -9.83
CA LEU A 139 -28.62 -1.68 -9.90
C LEU A 139 -27.93 -1.68 -11.27
N PRO A 140 -27.92 -0.56 -12.01
CA PRO A 140 -27.23 -0.48 -13.29
C PRO A 140 -25.72 -0.42 -13.12
N SER A 141 -25.00 -1.27 -13.86
CA SER A 141 -23.54 -1.27 -13.96
C SER A 141 -23.09 -0.80 -15.36
N PRO A 142 -22.05 0.05 -15.49
CA PRO A 142 -21.26 0.61 -14.39
C PRO A 142 -21.97 1.77 -13.68
N ILE A 143 -21.70 1.89 -12.39
CA ILE A 143 -22.01 3.08 -11.60
C ILE A 143 -20.90 4.08 -11.88
N LYS A 144 -21.27 5.24 -12.44
CA LYS A 144 -20.30 6.29 -12.79
C LYS A 144 -20.12 7.30 -11.68
N LYS A 145 -21.23 7.73 -11.08
CA LYS A 145 -21.31 8.64 -9.94
C LYS A 145 -22.63 8.45 -9.20
N ILE A 146 -22.62 8.71 -7.91
CA ILE A 146 -23.80 8.86 -7.07
C ILE A 146 -23.85 10.27 -6.46
N GLY A 147 -25.04 10.70 -6.08
CA GLY A 147 -25.31 11.99 -5.44
C GLY A 147 -26.60 11.92 -4.65
N VAL A 148 -26.96 13.04 -4.01
CA VAL A 148 -28.21 13.16 -3.26
C VAL A 148 -29.07 14.22 -3.92
N ARG A 149 -30.34 13.90 -4.22
CA ARG A 149 -31.33 14.87 -4.70
C ARG A 149 -32.45 15.00 -3.68
N GLY A 150 -32.41 16.06 -2.88
CA GLY A 150 -33.28 16.20 -1.71
C GLY A 150 -32.81 15.25 -0.62
N SER A 151 -33.62 14.24 -0.29
CA SER A 151 -33.27 13.16 0.64
C SER A 151 -33.03 11.81 -0.03
N GLN A 152 -33.14 11.73 -1.36
CA GLN A 152 -33.04 10.47 -2.08
C GLN A 152 -31.69 10.31 -2.77
N LEU A 153 -31.19 9.08 -2.81
CA LEU A 153 -30.05 8.70 -3.62
C LEU A 153 -30.36 8.90 -5.10
N ALA A 154 -29.45 9.56 -5.82
CA ALA A 154 -29.54 9.85 -7.24
C ALA A 154 -28.26 9.41 -7.96
N LYS A 155 -28.41 8.99 -9.23
CA LYS A 155 -27.29 8.72 -10.13
C LYS A 155 -26.98 9.98 -10.95
N GLY A 156 -25.70 10.26 -11.19
CA GLY A 156 -25.25 11.35 -12.07
C GLY A 156 -24.45 10.82 -13.27
N ASP A 157 -24.62 11.44 -14.43
CA ASP A 157 -23.94 11.05 -15.68
C ASP A 157 -22.82 12.03 -16.13
N ILE A 158 -22.49 13.07 -15.35
CA ILE A 158 -21.58 14.15 -15.79
C ILE A 158 -20.25 14.14 -15.00
N ALA A 159 -19.14 13.98 -15.75
CA ALA A 159 -17.77 14.15 -15.26
C ALA A 159 -17.45 15.64 -15.08
N PHE A 160 -16.83 16.01 -13.96
CA PHE A 160 -16.13 17.27 -13.77
C PHE A 160 -14.66 16.91 -13.67
#